data_AF-K7G5D2-F1
#
_entry.id   AF-K7G5D2-F1
#
_cell.length_a   1.000
_cell.length_b   1.000
_cell.length_c   1.000
_cell.angle_alpha   90.00
_cell.angle_beta   90.00
_cell.angle_gamma   90.00
#
_symmetry.space_group_name_H-M   'P 1'
#
loop_
_entity.id
_entity.type
_entity.pdbx_description
1 polymer ?
#
loop_
_entity_poly.entity_id
_entity_poly.type
_entity_poly.pdbx_seq_one_letter_code
_entity_poly.pdbx_strand_id
1 'polypeptide(L)'
;MKKFKDTLSSRQQLRRADDHGDPDTAHPQIIASADWTHVSLADKKQARPNNPERFDTELCLLGSAGFTSGRHYWEMKIQERDFCAVGMARESVIRKGRISFSPEHGIWAMECRGNSYSALTSPEHGTPLFLRQAPSKIWVYLDYEVGQVAF
;
A
#
# COMPACT_ATOMS: atom_id res chain seq x y z
N MET A 1 -21.56 12.69 9.15
CA MET A 1 -20.78 11.67 8.42
C MET A 1 -21.58 11.05 7.24
N LYS A 2 -22.17 11.87 6.35
CA LYS A 2 -22.95 11.36 5.19
C LYS A 2 -22.16 11.27 3.87
N LYS A 3 -21.11 12.10 3.71
CA LYS A 3 -20.38 12.24 2.42
C LYS A 3 -19.64 10.98 1.95
N PHE A 4 -19.20 10.08 2.83
CA PHE A 4 -18.37 8.93 2.44
C PHE A 4 -19.17 7.76 1.84
N LYS A 5 -20.44 7.59 2.25
CA LYS A 5 -21.33 6.58 1.66
C LYS A 5 -21.83 6.98 0.28
N ASP A 6 -22.00 8.28 0.03
CA ASP A 6 -22.48 8.79 -1.25
C ASP A 6 -21.44 8.56 -2.36
N THR A 7 -20.14 8.63 -2.05
CA THR A 7 -19.06 8.30 -3.01
C THR A 7 -19.06 6.82 -3.42
N LEU A 8 -19.44 5.92 -2.51
CA LEU A 8 -19.56 4.47 -2.78
C LEU A 8 -20.83 4.09 -3.56
N SER A 9 -21.80 5.00 -3.68
CA SER A 9 -23.08 4.71 -4.34
C SER A 9 -22.96 4.63 -5.88
N SER A 10 -21.90 5.18 -6.47
CA SER A 10 -21.68 5.17 -7.92
C SER A 10 -20.72 4.06 -8.36
N ARG A 11 -21.07 2.79 -8.10
CA ARG A 11 -20.28 1.60 -8.51
C ARG A 11 -20.10 1.45 -10.04
N GLN A 12 -20.72 2.29 -10.86
CA GLN A 12 -20.80 2.13 -12.31
C GLN A 12 -19.50 2.53 -13.07
N GLN A 13 -18.46 3.04 -12.40
CA GLN A 13 -17.19 3.41 -13.04
C GLN A 13 -15.94 2.96 -12.25
N LEU A 14 -16.11 2.09 -11.26
CA LEU A 14 -15.03 1.63 -10.39
C LEU A 14 -14.27 0.47 -11.05
N ARG A 15 -12.95 0.56 -11.19
CA ARG A 15 -12.11 -0.50 -11.76
C ARG A 15 -11.32 -1.23 -10.67
N ARG A 16 -11.38 -2.55 -10.67
CA ARG A 16 -10.47 -3.35 -9.83
C ARG A 16 -9.06 -3.24 -10.44
N ALA A 17 -8.08 -2.86 -9.65
CA ALA A 17 -6.68 -2.83 -10.08
C ALA A 17 -6.15 -4.24 -10.31
N ASP A 18 -5.14 -4.35 -11.17
CA ASP A 18 -4.33 -5.57 -11.31
C ASP A 18 -3.68 -5.90 -9.96
N ASP A 19 -3.78 -7.15 -9.52
CA ASP A 19 -3.28 -7.64 -8.23
C ASP A 19 -1.87 -8.25 -8.33
N HIS A 20 -1.23 -8.18 -9.50
CA HIS A 20 0.14 -8.63 -9.67
C HIS A 20 1.16 -7.63 -9.13
N GLY A 21 2.00 -8.08 -8.18
CA GLY A 21 3.17 -7.34 -7.72
C GLY A 21 4.29 -7.29 -8.76
N ASP A 22 5.19 -6.33 -8.60
CA ASP A 22 6.39 -6.18 -9.43
C ASP A 22 7.63 -6.73 -8.70
N PRO A 23 8.18 -7.89 -9.12
CA PRO A 23 9.39 -8.48 -8.55
C PRO A 23 10.61 -7.56 -8.56
N ASP A 24 10.70 -6.64 -9.52
CA ASP A 24 11.84 -5.75 -9.69
C ASP A 24 11.84 -4.62 -8.67
N THR A 25 10.67 -4.34 -8.07
CA THR A 25 10.55 -3.39 -6.96
C THR A 25 10.79 -4.05 -5.61
N ALA A 26 10.45 -5.32 -5.46
CA ALA A 26 10.44 -6.04 -4.20
C ALA A 26 11.77 -5.98 -3.44
N HIS A 27 11.73 -5.58 -2.17
CA HIS A 27 12.90 -5.71 -1.28
C HIS A 27 13.41 -7.17 -1.26
N PRO A 28 14.73 -7.43 -1.21
CA PRO A 28 15.27 -8.79 -1.28
C PRO A 28 14.82 -9.76 -0.18
N GLN A 29 14.25 -9.27 0.94
CA GLN A 29 13.65 -10.12 1.97
C GLN A 29 12.18 -10.44 1.73
N ILE A 30 11.53 -9.81 0.75
CA ILE A 30 10.12 -10.08 0.45
C ILE A 30 10.01 -11.32 -0.43
N ILE A 31 9.20 -12.28 0.02
CA ILE A 31 8.76 -13.44 -0.74
C ILE A 31 7.27 -13.25 -1.03
N ALA A 32 6.87 -13.44 -2.27
CA ALA A 32 5.47 -13.49 -2.66
C ALA A 32 5.13 -14.88 -3.19
N SER A 33 3.89 -15.32 -2.97
CA SER A 33 3.35 -16.52 -3.63
C SER A 33 3.27 -16.30 -5.13
N ALA A 34 3.26 -17.39 -5.91
CA ALA A 34 3.23 -17.32 -7.37
C ALA A 34 2.00 -16.58 -7.94
N ASP A 35 0.90 -16.58 -7.18
CA ASP A 35 -0.36 -15.91 -7.49
C ASP A 35 -0.48 -14.50 -6.86
N TRP A 36 0.58 -13.98 -6.22
CA TRP A 36 0.62 -12.67 -5.56
C TRP A 36 -0.40 -12.45 -4.44
N THR A 37 -1.08 -13.51 -3.99
CA THR A 37 -2.10 -13.40 -2.94
C THR A 37 -1.51 -13.36 -1.53
N HIS A 38 -0.27 -13.80 -1.35
CA HIS A 38 0.43 -13.85 -0.07
C HIS A 38 1.82 -13.24 -0.19
N VAL A 39 2.17 -12.42 0.79
CA VAL A 39 3.50 -11.80 0.91
C VAL A 39 4.04 -12.09 2.32
N SER A 40 5.27 -12.54 2.40
CA SER A 40 5.95 -12.86 3.65
C SER A 40 7.41 -12.40 3.63
N LEU A 41 8.05 -12.44 4.80
CA LEU A 41 9.45 -12.08 4.96
C LEU A 41 10.33 -13.32 5.07
N ALA A 42 11.43 -13.31 4.33
CA ALA A 42 12.52 -14.27 4.47
C ALA A 42 13.43 -13.89 5.64
N ASP A 43 14.00 -14.89 6.28
CA ASP A 43 15.00 -14.70 7.36
C ASP A 43 16.25 -13.93 6.89
N LYS A 44 16.59 -14.03 5.60
CA LYS A 44 17.77 -13.40 5.00
C LYS A 44 17.43 -12.78 3.64
N LYS A 45 18.21 -11.76 3.24
CA LYS A 45 18.14 -11.17 1.91
C LYS A 45 18.42 -12.25 0.86
N GLN A 46 17.52 -12.41 -0.10
CA GLN A 46 17.72 -13.26 -1.27
C GLN A 46 18.77 -12.64 -2.20
N ALA A 47 19.47 -13.47 -2.96
CA ALA A 47 20.40 -13.02 -4.00
C ALA A 47 19.63 -12.48 -5.21
N ARG A 48 19.17 -11.22 -5.11
CA ARG A 48 18.48 -10.48 -6.18
C ARG A 48 19.36 -9.33 -6.67
N PRO A 49 19.29 -8.96 -7.97
CA PRO A 49 20.07 -7.84 -8.50
C PRO A 49 19.62 -6.53 -7.85
N ASN A 50 20.57 -5.64 -7.54
CA ASN A 50 20.25 -4.30 -7.04
C ASN A 50 20.01 -3.33 -8.21
N ASN A 51 18.90 -3.51 -8.92
CA ASN A 51 18.44 -2.61 -9.99
C ASN A 51 17.81 -1.32 -9.42
N PRO A 52 17.75 -0.22 -10.18
CA PRO A 52 17.23 1.07 -9.71
C PRO A 52 15.81 1.01 -9.12
N GLU A 53 14.97 0.13 -9.65
CA GLU A 53 13.56 -0.01 -9.31
C GLU A 53 13.34 -0.66 -7.93
N ARG A 54 14.36 -1.34 -7.39
CA ARG A 54 14.25 -2.14 -6.17
C ARG A 54 14.37 -1.32 -4.89
N PHE A 55 13.51 -1.58 -3.91
CA PHE A 55 13.72 -1.12 -2.55
C PHE A 55 14.88 -1.87 -1.89
N ASP A 56 15.94 -1.18 -1.48
CA ASP A 56 17.15 -1.83 -0.92
C ASP A 56 17.18 -1.88 0.62
N THR A 57 16.43 -0.97 1.24
CA THR A 57 16.42 -0.69 2.68
C THR A 57 15.04 -0.93 3.28
N GLU A 58 14.01 -0.33 2.70
CA GLU A 58 12.63 -0.47 3.19
C GLU A 58 12.00 -1.78 2.70
N LEU A 59 11.20 -2.43 3.57
CA LEU A 59 10.49 -3.68 3.26
C LEU A 59 9.26 -3.42 2.39
N CYS A 60 9.46 -2.83 1.21
CA CYS A 60 8.41 -2.45 0.28
C CYS A 60 8.38 -3.31 -0.99
N LEU A 61 7.18 -3.42 -1.55
CA LEU A 61 6.85 -4.04 -2.83
C LEU A 61 5.76 -3.18 -3.48
N LEU A 62 5.88 -2.90 -4.77
CA LEU A 62 4.85 -2.19 -5.54
C LEU A 62 4.05 -3.16 -6.42
N GLY A 63 2.83 -2.75 -6.76
CA GLY A 63 2.07 -3.35 -7.85
C GLY A 63 2.73 -3.05 -9.20
N SER A 64 2.51 -3.93 -10.17
CA SER A 64 3.04 -3.80 -11.54
C SER A 64 2.34 -2.71 -12.37
N ALA A 65 1.07 -2.42 -12.06
CA ALA A 65 0.28 -1.42 -12.78
C ALA A 65 0.34 -0.04 -12.09
N GLY A 66 0.71 0.98 -12.86
CA GLY A 66 0.53 2.38 -12.49
C GLY A 66 -0.84 2.92 -12.90
N PHE A 67 -1.27 4.01 -12.26
CA PHE A 67 -2.53 4.70 -12.59
C PHE A 67 -2.24 6.13 -13.05
N THR A 68 -2.85 6.53 -14.17
CA THR A 68 -2.72 7.88 -14.74
C THR A 68 -4.06 8.59 -14.93
N SER A 69 -5.17 7.91 -14.61
CA SER A 69 -6.53 8.44 -14.65
C SER A 69 -7.50 7.45 -14.00
N GLY A 70 -8.71 7.90 -13.69
CA GLY A 70 -9.84 7.10 -13.30
C GLY A 70 -9.91 6.76 -11.81
N ARG A 71 -10.92 5.94 -11.51
CA ARG A 71 -11.24 5.47 -10.17
C ARG A 71 -10.93 3.99 -10.03
N HIS A 72 -10.05 3.67 -9.09
CA HIS A 72 -9.53 2.32 -8.91
C HIS A 72 -9.70 1.86 -7.46
N TYR A 73 -9.79 0.54 -7.28
CA TYR A 73 -9.74 -0.05 -5.97
C TYR A 73 -9.06 -1.41 -5.99
N TRP A 74 -8.51 -1.79 -4.84
CA TRP A 74 -8.08 -3.15 -4.55
C TRP A 74 -8.37 -3.48 -3.10
N GLU A 75 -8.43 -4.79 -2.82
CA GLU A 75 -8.57 -5.29 -1.46
C GLU A 75 -7.30 -6.03 -1.03
N MET A 76 -6.94 -5.88 0.24
CA MET A 76 -5.87 -6.66 0.87
C MET A 76 -6.42 -7.34 2.12
N LYS A 77 -6.19 -8.65 2.22
CA LYS A 77 -6.47 -9.39 3.45
C LYS A 77 -5.34 -9.14 4.44
N ILE A 78 -5.69 -8.83 5.68
CA ILE A 78 -4.72 -8.74 6.78
C ILE A 78 -4.87 -10.01 7.61
N GLN A 79 -3.75 -10.59 8.06
CA GLN A 79 -3.77 -11.59 9.12
C GLN A 79 -3.58 -10.92 10.49
N GLU A 80 -4.20 -11.50 11.51
CA GLU A 80 -4.08 -10.99 12.88
C GLU A 80 -2.62 -11.04 13.34
N ARG A 81 -2.13 -9.95 13.97
CA ARG A 81 -0.79 -9.78 14.56
C ARG A 81 0.35 -9.45 13.61
N ASP A 82 0.07 -9.24 12.33
CA ASP A 82 1.10 -8.80 11.39
C ASP A 82 1.39 -7.30 11.54
N PHE A 83 2.65 -6.94 11.31
CA PHE A 83 3.03 -5.58 10.97
C PHE A 83 2.96 -5.46 9.44
N CYS A 84 2.13 -4.55 8.94
CA CYS A 84 2.06 -4.28 7.51
C CYS A 84 1.75 -2.80 7.25
N ALA A 85 2.07 -2.35 6.04
CA ALA A 85 1.60 -1.08 5.51
C ALA A 85 1.02 -1.33 4.12
N VAL A 86 -0.12 -0.73 3.83
CA VAL A 86 -0.79 -0.83 2.53
C VAL A 86 -1.15 0.55 2.03
N GLY A 87 -1.02 0.79 0.72
CA GLY A 87 -1.33 2.09 0.14
C GLY A 87 -0.81 2.27 -1.26
N MET A 88 -0.58 3.54 -1.60
CA MET A 88 -0.11 4.01 -2.90
C MET A 88 1.23 4.71 -2.77
N ALA A 89 2.03 4.58 -3.82
CA ALA A 89 3.20 5.41 -4.03
C ALA A 89 3.15 6.02 -5.42
N ARG A 90 3.75 7.20 -5.57
CA ARG A 90 4.12 7.71 -6.90
C ARG A 90 5.16 6.79 -7.51
N GLU A 91 5.14 6.63 -8.83
CA GLU A 91 6.17 5.89 -9.57
C GLU A 91 7.58 6.43 -9.27
N SER A 92 7.69 7.76 -9.12
CA SER A 92 8.93 8.49 -8.84
C SER A 92 9.40 8.44 -7.38
N VAL A 93 8.79 7.61 -6.52
CA VAL A 93 9.20 7.50 -5.12
C VAL A 93 10.66 7.09 -5.03
N ILE A 94 11.38 7.64 -4.05
CA ILE A 94 12.76 7.22 -3.75
C ILE A 94 12.71 5.76 -3.29
N ARG A 95 13.60 4.92 -3.84
CA ARG A 95 13.64 3.47 -3.55
C ARG A 95 14.94 3.04 -2.87
N LYS A 96 15.88 3.96 -2.67
CA LYS A 96 17.21 3.68 -2.13
C LYS A 96 17.41 4.39 -0.79
N GLY A 97 18.00 3.66 0.15
CA GLY A 97 18.19 4.15 1.52
C GLY A 97 16.87 4.26 2.30
N ARG A 98 16.94 4.94 3.44
CA ARG A 98 15.75 5.20 4.27
C ARG A 98 14.85 6.22 3.60
N ILE A 99 13.54 5.99 3.65
CA ILE A 99 12.54 6.89 3.09
C ILE A 99 11.52 7.30 4.14
N SER A 100 10.91 8.48 3.95
CA SER A 100 9.82 8.94 4.80
C SER A 100 8.48 8.55 4.18
N PHE A 101 7.69 7.76 4.91
CA PHE A 101 6.34 7.39 4.51
C PHE A 101 5.36 8.52 4.78
N SER A 102 5.14 9.36 3.78
CA SER A 102 4.26 10.53 3.89
C SER A 102 3.81 11.05 2.53
N PRO A 103 2.65 11.73 2.45
CA PRO A 103 2.14 12.29 1.20
C PRO A 103 3.12 13.26 0.51
N GLU A 104 3.89 14.01 1.30
CA GLU A 104 4.90 14.96 0.81
C GLU A 104 6.01 14.26 0.02
N HIS A 105 6.31 13.00 0.38
CA HIS A 105 7.28 12.15 -0.32
C HIS A 105 6.62 11.22 -1.35
N GLY A 106 5.35 11.47 -1.66
CA GLY A 106 4.60 10.73 -2.68
C GLY A 106 4.11 9.36 -2.23
N ILE A 107 3.94 9.13 -0.92
CA ILE A 107 3.40 7.88 -0.37
C ILE A 107 2.14 8.17 0.44
N TRP A 108 1.05 7.47 0.12
CA TRP A 108 -0.18 7.48 0.90
C TRP A 108 -0.42 6.06 1.40
N ALA A 109 -0.24 5.82 2.68
CA ALA A 109 -0.37 4.48 3.23
C ALA A 109 -0.98 4.47 4.63
N MET A 110 -1.56 3.33 4.98
CA MET A 110 -2.00 3.01 6.33
C MET A 110 -1.12 1.90 6.87
N GLU A 111 -0.56 2.13 8.05
CA GLU A 111 0.16 1.13 8.82
C GLU A 111 -0.80 0.38 9.74
N CYS A 112 -0.60 -0.94 9.83
CA CYS A 112 -1.30 -1.84 10.73
C CYS A 112 -0.26 -2.53 11.62
N ARG A 113 -0.42 -2.42 12.93
CA ARG A 113 0.44 -3.06 13.92
C ARG A 113 -0.41 -3.77 14.96
N GLY A 114 -0.66 -5.05 14.73
CA GLY A 114 -1.62 -5.81 15.54
C GLY A 114 -3.01 -5.18 15.46
N ASN A 115 -3.50 -4.62 16.58
CA ASN A 115 -4.80 -3.94 16.65
C ASN A 115 -4.71 -2.41 16.57
N SER A 116 -3.52 -1.86 16.29
CA SER A 116 -3.31 -0.42 16.13
C SER A 116 -3.18 -0.08 14.65
N TYR A 117 -3.83 1.02 14.23
CA TYR A 117 -3.85 1.48 12.85
C TYR A 117 -3.48 2.96 12.82
N SER A 118 -2.69 3.37 11.84
CA SER A 118 -2.27 4.76 11.67
C SER A 118 -2.19 5.12 10.19
N ALA A 119 -2.67 6.30 9.82
CA ALA A 119 -2.37 6.87 8.52
C ALA A 119 -0.93 7.42 8.55
N LEU A 120 -0.11 7.02 7.58
CA LEU A 120 1.26 7.51 7.44
C LEU A 120 1.22 8.92 6.84
N THR A 121 1.19 9.90 7.72
CA THR A 121 1.13 11.34 7.45
C THR A 121 2.29 12.03 8.15
N SER A 122 2.67 13.23 7.72
CA SER A 122 3.57 14.08 8.49
C SER A 122 2.85 14.65 9.73
N PRO A 123 3.48 14.69 10.93
CA PRO A 123 4.84 14.26 11.26
C PRO A 123 4.97 12.73 11.42
N GLU A 124 6.21 12.21 11.39
CA GLU A 124 6.60 10.79 11.24
C GLU A 124 5.85 9.76 12.12
N HIS A 125 5.23 10.17 13.22
CA HIS A 125 4.43 9.29 14.07
C HIS A 125 3.07 8.90 13.45
N GLY A 126 2.69 9.50 12.32
CA GLY A 126 1.42 9.26 11.65
C GLY A 126 0.22 9.77 12.44
N THR A 127 -0.96 9.67 11.82
CA THR A 127 -2.24 10.00 12.46
C THR A 127 -2.91 8.71 12.95
N PRO A 128 -3.10 8.51 14.26
CA PRO A 128 -3.76 7.32 14.79
C PRO A 128 -5.21 7.18 14.29
N LEU A 129 -5.59 5.95 13.96
CA LEU A 129 -6.93 5.59 13.49
C LEU A 129 -7.62 4.70 14.53
N PHE A 130 -8.73 5.20 15.09
CA PHE A 130 -9.51 4.50 16.10
C PHE A 130 -10.62 3.67 15.45
N LEU A 131 -10.34 2.39 15.21
CA LEU A 131 -11.30 1.44 14.67
C LEU A 131 -12.06 0.74 15.81
N ARG A 132 -13.37 0.52 15.62
CA ARG A 132 -14.19 -0.20 16.62
C ARG A 132 -13.86 -1.68 16.70
N GLN A 133 -13.41 -2.26 15.59
CA GLN A 133 -13.04 -3.66 15.42
C GLN A 133 -11.87 -3.74 14.45
N ALA A 134 -10.97 -4.72 14.64
CA ALA A 134 -9.87 -4.97 13.72
C ALA A 134 -10.41 -5.49 12.37
N PRO A 135 -10.15 -4.81 11.24
CA PRO A 135 -10.53 -5.30 9.93
C PRO A 135 -9.75 -6.56 9.53
N SER A 136 -10.44 -7.54 8.96
CA SER A 136 -9.82 -8.67 8.26
C SER A 136 -9.45 -8.34 6.80
N LYS A 137 -9.97 -7.22 6.29
CA LYS A 137 -9.72 -6.72 4.93
C LYS A 137 -9.64 -5.19 4.93
N ILE A 138 -8.69 -4.65 4.19
CA ILE A 138 -8.59 -3.23 3.87
C ILE A 138 -8.93 -3.04 2.40
N TRP A 139 -9.69 -1.99 2.12
CA TRP A 139 -9.95 -1.52 0.78
C TRP A 139 -9.07 -0.30 0.56
N VAL A 140 -8.36 -0.24 -0.54
CA VAL A 140 -7.73 1.02 -0.95
C VAL A 140 -8.47 1.52 -2.18
N TYR A 141 -8.82 2.80 -2.16
CA TYR A 141 -9.54 3.47 -3.23
C TYR A 141 -8.74 4.68 -3.70
N LEU A 142 -8.64 4.80 -5.02
CA LEU A 142 -8.06 5.95 -5.72
C LEU A 142 -9.13 6.63 -6.55
N ASP A 143 -9.22 7.94 -6.41
CA ASP A 143 -9.87 8.84 -7.37
C ASP A 143 -8.80 9.78 -7.92
N TYR A 144 -8.29 9.46 -9.11
CA TYR A 144 -7.14 10.16 -9.68
C TYR A 144 -7.49 11.61 -10.04
N GLU A 145 -8.67 11.83 -10.62
CA GLU A 145 -9.12 13.14 -11.10
C GLU A 145 -9.26 14.17 -9.98
N VAL A 146 -9.69 13.75 -8.78
CA VAL A 146 -9.83 14.64 -7.61
C VAL A 146 -8.65 14.53 -6.64
N GLY A 147 -7.65 13.71 -6.95
CA GLY A 147 -6.43 13.55 -6.14
C GLY A 147 -6.69 12.93 -4.76
N GLN A 148 -7.61 11.97 -4.66
CA GLN A 148 -7.99 11.36 -3.38
C GLN A 148 -7.56 9.89 -3.29
N VAL A 149 -7.02 9.53 -2.13
CA VAL A 149 -6.81 8.15 -1.68
C VAL A 149 -7.62 7.91 -0.41
N ALA A 150 -8.28 6.76 -0.31
CA ALA A 150 -9.07 6.38 0.85
C ALA A 150 -8.84 4.92 1.26
N PHE A 151 -9.03 4.65 2.56
CA PHE A 151 -8.82 3.36 3.25
C PHE A 151 -10.06 2.95 4.05
#